data_AF-A0A1M6HJV4-F1
#
_entry.id   AF-A0A1M6HJV4-F1
#
_cell.length_a   1.000
_cell.length_b   1.000
_cell.length_c   1.000
_cell.angle_alpha   90.00
_cell.angle_beta   90.00
_cell.angle_gamma   90.00
#
_symmetry.space_group_name_H-M   'P 1'
#
loop_
_entity.id
_entity.type
_entity.pdbx_description
1 polymer ?
#
loop_
_entity_poly.entity_id
_entity_poly.type
_entity_poly.pdbx_seq_one_letter_code
_entity_poly.pdbx_strand_id
1 'polypeptide(L)' 'MRMKKRVLWAYLDGKKLVEVIQAALDNNMMVADMKKVLVKENIGHEVTFKIEE' A
#
# COMPACT_ATOMS: atom_id res chain seq x y z
N MET A 1 -21.69 8.81 11.69
CA MET A 1 -21.27 7.52 11.10
C MET A 1 -19.76 7.43 11.17
N ARG A 2 -19.19 6.50 11.94
CA ARG A 2 -17.75 6.22 11.90
C ARG A 2 -17.51 5.51 10.57
N MET A 3 -16.99 6.21 9.54
CA MET A 3 -16.56 5.52 8.34
C MET A 3 -15.48 4.53 8.77
N LYS A 4 -15.75 3.21 8.66
CA LYS A 4 -14.74 2.18 8.86
C LYS A 4 -13.57 2.54 7.95
N LYS A 5 -12.43 2.91 8.53
CA LYS A 5 -11.23 3.23 7.78
C LYS A 5 -10.71 1.90 7.27
N ARG A 6 -11.02 1.57 6.01
CA ARG A 6 -10.37 0.45 5.32
C ARG A 6 -8.90 0.84 5.17
N VAL A 7 -8.02 0.04 5.77
CA VAL A 7 -6.58 0.25 5.72
C VAL A 7 -5.99 -0.72 4.71
N LEU A 8 -5.23 -0.22 3.75
CA LEU A 8 -4.54 -1.08 2.76
C LEU A 8 -3.08 -1.16 3.12
N TRP A 9 -2.61 -2.35 3.48
CA TRP A 9 -1.22 -2.61 3.81
C TRP A 9 -0.52 -3.29 2.63
N ALA A 10 0.68 -2.81 2.33
CA ALA A 10 1.63 -3.50 1.48
C ALA A 10 2.58 -4.35 2.33
N TYR A 11 2.76 -5.58 1.89
CA TYR A 11 3.71 -6.54 2.43
C TYR A 11 4.77 -6.79 1.37
N LEU A 12 6.02 -6.79 1.79
CA LEU A 12 7.18 -7.09 0.95
C LEU A 12 7.81 -8.38 1.48
N ASP A 13 7.86 -9.43 0.67
CA ASP A 13 8.33 -10.77 1.06
C ASP A 13 7.69 -11.29 2.36
N GLY A 14 6.38 -11.04 2.51
CA GLY A 14 5.62 -11.42 3.70
C GLY A 14 5.79 -10.50 4.93
N LYS A 15 6.63 -9.46 4.86
CA LYS A 15 6.78 -8.47 5.94
C LYS A 15 5.92 -7.23 5.69
N LYS A 16 5.16 -6.80 6.69
CA LYS A 16 4.37 -5.57 6.65
C LYS A 16 5.30 -4.38 6.49
N LEU A 17 5.19 -3.65 5.38
CA LEU A 17 6.13 -2.59 5.02
C LEU A 17 5.49 -1.21 5.21
N VAL A 18 4.43 -0.92 4.45
CA VAL A 18 3.86 0.42 4.38
C VAL A 18 2.35 0.37 4.19
N GLU A 19 1.64 1.33 4.78
CA GLU A 19 0.23 1.55 4.49
C GLU A 19 0.09 2.30 3.15
N VAL A 20 -0.47 1.65 2.13
CA VAL A 20 -0.56 2.19 0.77
C VAL A 20 -1.49 3.39 0.69
N ILE A 21 -2.58 3.41 1.47
CA ILE A 21 -3.52 4.54 1.48
C ILE A 21 -2.84 5.78 2.05
N GLN A 22 -2.22 5.65 3.21
CA GLN A 22 -1.51 6.76 3.83
C GLN A 22 -0.32 7.23 2.98
N ALA A 23 0.49 6.31 2.46
CA ALA A 23 1.60 6.66 1.58
C ALA A 23 1.12 7.37 0.30
N ALA A 24 -0.01 6.95 -0.27
CA ALA A 24 -0.60 7.64 -1.42
C ALA A 24 -1.08 9.06 -1.07
N LEU A 25 -1.69 9.24 0.11
CA LEU A 25 -2.11 10.55 0.62
C LEU A 25 -0.91 11.48 0.87
N ASP A 26 0.16 10.98 1.50
CA ASP A 26 1.37 11.76 1.79
C ASP A 26 2.09 12.22 0.52
N ASN A 27 2.00 11.43 -0.55
CA ASN A 27 2.59 11.74 -1.85
C ASN A 27 1.60 12.42 -2.81
N ASN A 28 0.41 12.79 -2.34
CA ASN A 28 -0.66 13.42 -3.13
C ASN A 28 -0.96 12.68 -4.45
N MET A 29 -0.98 11.35 -4.42
CA MET A 29 -1.21 10.49 -5.59
C MET A 29 -2.28 9.42 -5.33
N MET A 30 -2.74 8.75 -6.38
CA MET A 30 -3.69 7.66 -6.23
C MET A 30 -3.01 6.38 -5.73
N VAL A 31 -3.75 5.57 -4.96
CA VAL A 31 -3.34 4.23 -4.52
C VAL A 31 -2.88 3.36 -5.70
N ALA A 32 -3.52 3.49 -6.86
CA ALA A 32 -3.15 2.77 -8.07
C ALA A 32 -1.72 3.09 -8.53
N ASP A 33 -1.32 4.36 -8.46
CA ASP A 33 0.03 4.78 -8.85
C ASP A 33 1.05 4.43 -7.76
N MET A 34 0.67 4.55 -6.48
CA MET A 34 1.51 4.09 -5.37
C MET A 34 1.79 2.58 -5.47
N LYS A 35 0.81 1.75 -5.87
CA LYS A 35 1.03 0.32 -6.14
C LYS A 35 2.07 0.10 -7.23
N LYS A 36 2.00 0.87 -8.34
CA LYS A 36 2.98 0.76 -9.43
C LYS A 36 4.37 1.17 -8.96
N VAL A 37 4.48 2.26 -8.19
CA VAL A 37 5.75 2.70 -7.61
C VAL A 37 6.31 1.62 -6.69
N LEU A 38 5.50 1.06 -5.80
CA LEU A 38 5.94 -0.02 -4.91
C LEU A 38 6.43 -1.25 -5.68
N VAL A 39 5.74 -1.67 -6.74
CA VAL A 39 6.18 -2.81 -7.57
C VAL A 39 7.43 -2.47 -8.39
N LYS A 40 7.56 -1.23 -8.86
CA LYS A 40 8.68 -0.77 -9.68
C LYS A 40 9.96 -0.52 -8.87
N GLU A 41 9.84 0.01 -7.67
CA GLU A 41 10.99 0.23 -6.78
C GLU A 41 11.47 -1.09 -6.18
N ASN A 42 10.58 -2.07 -6.04
CA ASN A 42 10.89 -3.38 -5.48
C ASN A 42 10.92 -4.48 -6.56
N ILE A 43 11.55 -4.20 -7.71
CA ILE A 43 11.79 -5.22 -8.75
C ILE A 43 12.68 -6.31 -8.16
N GLY A 44 12.13 -7.53 -8.02
CA GLY A 44 12.81 -8.68 -7.42
C GLY A 44 12.27 -9.12 -6.07
N HIS A 45 11.32 -8.38 -5.49
CA HIS A 45 10.63 -8.74 -4.25
C HIS A 45 9.13 -8.97 -4.49
N GLU A 46 8.53 -9.86 -3.70
CA GLU A 46 7.10 -10.12 -3.82
C GLU A 46 6.29 -9.09 -3.02
N VAL A 47 5.63 -8.18 -3.74
CA VAL A 47 4.75 -7.16 -3.14
C VAL A 47 3.32 -7.68 -3.10
N THR A 48 2.79 -7.94 -1.91
CA THR A 48 1.39 -8.35 -1.70
C THR A 48 0.61 -7.25 -0.99
N PHE A 49 -0.68 -7.14 -1.28
CA PHE A 49 -1.53 -6.11 -0.70
C PHE A 49 -2.69 -6.76 0.07
N LYS A 50 -2.87 -6.36 1.34
CA LYS A 50 -3.99 -6.83 2.17
C LYS A 50 -4.79 -5.66 2.70
N ILE A 51 -6.11 -5.78 2.64
CA ILE A 51 -7.03 -4.83 3.23
C ILE A 51 -7.34 -5.31 4.66
N GLU A 52 -7.12 -4.44 5.64
CA GLU A 52 -7.59 -4.61 7.02
C GLU A 52 -8.78 -3.66 7.25
N GLU A 53 -9.83 -4.12 7.93
CA GLU A 53 -11.08 -3.37 8.22
C GLU A 53 -11.13 -2.75 9.62
#